data_AF-A0A2U8DR93-F1
#
_entry.id   AF-A0A2U8DR93-F1
#
_cell.length_a   1.000
_cell.length_b   1.000
_cell.length_c   1.000
_cell.angle_alpha   90.00
_cell.angle_beta   90.00
_cell.angle_gamma   90.00
#
_symmetry.space_group_name_H-M   'P 1'
#
loop_
_entity.id
_entity.type
_entity.pdbx_description
1 polymer ?
#
loop_
_entity_poly.entity_id
_entity_poly.type
_entity_poly.pdbx_seq_one_letter_code
_entity_poly.pdbx_strand_id
1 'polypeptide(L)'
;MKEFGKMLGWISFWGYGIALLNFFMKYINKKYINRIPKDKKSYSDFYRMVMRYVVKYHKMAGSIASIAVLGHLYLMYITKGLSIPGLTALIVMIVVALLGIYGFFINRNMRGHWLKIHRILSFILIALILFHLLFKKFLII
;
A
#
# COMPACT_ATOMS: atom_id res chain seq x y z
N MET A 1 -14.95 -20.71 -3.23
CA MET A 1 -13.75 -20.23 -3.97
C MET A 1 -13.85 -18.78 -4.43
N LYS A 2 -14.84 -18.40 -5.24
CA LYS A 2 -15.00 -17.02 -5.75
C LYS A 2 -15.16 -15.95 -4.66
N GLU A 3 -16.03 -16.18 -3.66
CA GLU A 3 -16.21 -15.21 -2.56
C GLU A 3 -14.94 -15.04 -1.72
N PHE A 4 -14.20 -16.13 -1.50
CA PHE A 4 -12.90 -16.09 -0.81
C PHE A 4 -11.87 -15.26 -1.59
N GLY A 5 -11.81 -15.42 -2.92
CA GLY A 5 -10.95 -14.56 -3.74
C GLY A 5 -11.35 -13.09 -3.68
N LYS A 6 -12.65 -12.74 -3.67
CA LYS A 6 -13.08 -11.34 -3.46
C LYS A 6 -12.64 -10.81 -2.09
N MET A 7 -12.76 -11.63 -1.05
CA MET A 7 -12.31 -11.28 0.30
C MET A 7 -10.81 -10.96 0.32
N LEU A 8 -9.98 -11.78 -0.31
CA LEU A 8 -8.53 -11.51 -0.45
C LEU A 8 -8.25 -10.20 -1.21
N GLY A 9 -9.05 -9.87 -2.22
CA GLY A 9 -8.97 -8.59 -2.92
C GLY A 9 -9.21 -7.40 -1.98
N TRP A 10 -10.23 -7.50 -1.11
CA TRP A 10 -10.51 -6.48 -0.10
C TRP A 10 -9.44 -6.41 1.00
N ILE A 11 -8.89 -7.54 1.44
CA ILE A 11 -7.77 -7.57 2.39
C ILE A 11 -6.56 -6.87 1.80
N SER A 12 -6.26 -7.12 0.51
CA SER A 12 -5.19 -6.42 -0.20
C SER A 12 -5.46 -4.92 -0.27
N PHE A 13 -6.67 -4.51 -0.66
CA PHE A 13 -7.07 -3.11 -0.72
C PHE A 13 -6.86 -2.37 0.61
N TRP A 14 -7.40 -2.90 1.71
CA TRP A 14 -7.30 -2.29 3.02
C TRP A 14 -5.87 -2.34 3.59
N GLY A 15 -5.17 -3.46 3.43
CA GLY A 15 -3.77 -3.60 3.85
C GLY A 15 -2.85 -2.61 3.13
N TYR A 16 -3.06 -2.44 1.83
CA TYR A 16 -2.36 -1.43 1.03
C TYR A 16 -2.73 -0.01 1.47
N GLY A 17 -4.00 0.27 1.75
CA GLY A 17 -4.46 1.55 2.30
C GLY A 17 -3.76 1.91 3.62
N ILE A 18 -3.67 0.97 4.55
CA ILE A 18 -2.94 1.14 5.82
C ILE A 18 -1.44 1.38 5.57
N ALA A 19 -0.84 0.63 4.63
CA ALA A 19 0.56 0.84 4.26
C ALA A 19 0.78 2.27 3.71
N LEU A 20 -0.16 2.79 2.90
CA LEU A 20 -0.07 4.12 2.32
C LEU A 20 -0.24 5.24 3.37
N LEU A 21 -1.02 5.02 4.43
CA LEU A 21 -1.17 5.99 5.54
C LEU A 21 0.16 6.41 6.15
N ASN A 22 1.18 5.55 6.12
CA ASN A 22 2.54 5.88 6.56
C ASN A 22 3.08 7.16 5.89
N PHE A 23 2.81 7.37 4.60
CA PHE A 23 3.23 8.59 3.90
C PHE A 23 2.48 9.82 4.43
N PHE A 24 1.16 9.76 4.49
CA PHE A 24 0.32 10.87 4.94
C PHE A 24 0.62 11.24 6.39
N MET A 25 0.78 10.25 7.26
CA MET A 25 1.11 10.47 8.67
C MET A 25 2.48 11.16 8.83
N LYS A 26 3.49 10.77 8.04
CA LYS A 26 4.79 11.46 8.03
C LYS A 26 4.70 12.88 7.49
N TYR A 27 3.90 13.09 6.44
CA TYR A 27 3.71 14.40 5.82
C TYR A 27 3.02 15.38 6.78
N ILE A 28 1.90 14.97 7.38
CA ILE A 28 1.15 15.77 8.35
C ILE A 28 2.01 16.06 9.58
N ASN A 29 2.79 15.09 10.07
CA ASN A 29 3.70 15.31 11.18
C ASN A 29 4.72 16.43 10.88
N LYS A 30 5.34 16.36 9.71
CA LYS A 30 6.36 17.33 9.29
C LYS A 30 5.78 18.73 9.05
N LYS A 31 4.60 18.81 8.43
CA LYS A 31 4.00 20.08 8.01
C LYS A 31 3.25 20.79 9.13
N TYR A 32 2.54 20.05 9.98
CA TYR A 32 1.62 20.61 10.96
C TYR A 32 2.00 20.28 12.40
N ILE A 33 2.16 19.00 12.74
CA ILE A 33 2.32 18.56 14.15
C ILE A 33 3.60 19.09 14.78
N ASN A 34 4.71 19.12 14.04
CA ASN A 34 5.97 19.67 14.52
C ASN A 34 5.95 21.20 14.76
N ARG A 35 4.92 21.90 14.28
CA ARG A 35 4.76 23.35 14.45
C ARG A 35 3.74 23.71 15.54
N ILE A 36 3.15 22.70 16.20
CA ILE A 36 2.17 22.93 17.26
C ILE A 36 2.88 23.56 18.47
N PRO A 37 2.35 24.67 19.03
CA PRO A 37 2.92 25.30 20.21
C PRO A 37 2.79 24.43 21.46
N LYS A 38 3.65 24.68 22.47
CA LYS A 38 3.85 23.79 23.63
C LYS A 38 2.61 23.66 24.52
N ASP A 39 1.73 24.64 24.51
CA ASP A 39 0.43 24.64 25.18
C ASP A 39 -0.51 23.52 24.68
N LYS A 40 -0.33 23.07 23.42
CA LYS A 40 -1.15 22.01 22.80
C LYS A 40 -0.41 20.67 22.68
N LYS A 41 0.57 20.43 23.56
CA LYS A 41 1.44 19.25 23.51
C LYS A 41 0.67 17.92 23.50
N SER A 42 -0.44 17.81 24.25
CA SER A 42 -1.27 16.59 24.31
C SER A 42 -1.74 16.12 22.92
N TYR A 43 -2.18 17.03 22.05
CA TYR A 43 -2.58 16.71 20.68
C TYR A 43 -1.40 16.17 19.84
N SER A 44 -0.22 16.78 20.00
CA SER A 44 0.97 16.36 19.29
C SER A 44 1.45 14.97 19.74
N ASP A 45 1.31 14.67 21.03
CA ASP A 45 1.73 13.40 21.61
C ASP A 45 0.77 12.27 21.21
N PHE A 46 -0.54 12.52 21.25
CA PHE A 46 -1.55 11.58 20.76
C PHE A 46 -1.33 11.26 19.28
N TYR A 47 -1.14 12.28 18.45
CA TYR A 47 -0.84 12.07 17.02
C TYR A 47 0.42 11.22 16.82
N ARG A 48 1.51 11.54 17.53
CA ARG A 48 2.78 10.81 17.43
C ARG A 48 2.67 9.38 17.91
N MET A 49 1.81 9.10 18.90
CA MET A 49 1.46 7.75 19.33
C MET A 49 0.84 6.95 18.18
N VAL A 50 -0.23 7.48 17.55
CA VAL A 50 -0.89 6.84 16.40
C VAL A 50 0.07 6.65 15.23
N MET A 51 0.82 7.70 14.89
CA MET A 51 1.82 7.65 13.82
C MET A 51 2.85 6.53 14.08
N ARG A 52 3.31 6.35 15.31
CA ARG A 52 4.29 5.30 15.65
C ARG A 52 3.76 3.90 15.29
N TYR A 53 2.49 3.62 15.58
CA TYR A 53 1.87 2.34 15.21
C TYR A 53 1.78 2.17 13.69
N VAL A 54 1.32 3.18 12.96
CA VAL A 54 1.24 3.12 11.49
C VAL A 54 2.61 2.91 10.86
N VAL A 55 3.63 3.63 11.33
CA VAL A 55 5.01 3.48 10.84
C VAL A 55 5.59 2.09 11.16
N LYS A 56 5.35 1.59 12.38
CA LYS A 56 5.81 0.27 12.83
C LYS A 56 5.21 -0.86 12.00
N TYR A 57 3.91 -0.79 11.72
CA TYR A 57 3.19 -1.84 11.01
C TYR A 57 3.13 -1.65 9.49
N HIS A 58 3.65 -0.55 8.94
CA HIS A 58 3.70 -0.30 7.49
C HIS A 58 4.24 -1.49 6.69
N LYS A 59 5.38 -2.07 7.12
CA LYS A 59 5.99 -3.23 6.45
C LYS A 59 5.04 -4.43 6.48
N MET A 60 4.48 -4.73 7.65
CA MET A 60 3.57 -5.85 7.84
C MET A 60 2.31 -5.69 7.00
N ALA A 61 1.71 -4.50 6.98
CA ALA A 61 0.53 -4.19 6.16
C ALA A 61 0.81 -4.35 4.67
N GLY A 62 1.95 -3.84 4.18
CA GLY A 62 2.37 -4.03 2.79
C GLY A 62 2.63 -5.49 2.42
N SER A 63 3.24 -6.27 3.32
CA SER A 63 3.45 -7.71 3.11
C SER A 63 2.15 -8.50 3.07
N ILE A 64 1.24 -8.25 4.02
CA ILE A 64 -0.09 -8.89 4.04
C ILE A 64 -0.85 -8.57 2.76
N ALA A 65 -0.84 -7.30 2.33
CA ALA A 65 -1.50 -6.89 1.11
C ALA A 65 -0.93 -7.59 -0.13
N SER A 66 0.40 -7.72 -0.20
CA SER A 66 1.10 -8.39 -1.31
C SER A 66 0.80 -9.89 -1.37
N ILE A 67 0.75 -10.56 -0.23
CA ILE A 67 0.39 -11.99 -0.17
C ILE A 67 -1.09 -12.18 -0.53
N ALA A 68 -1.96 -11.32 -0.01
CA ALA A 68 -3.40 -11.38 -0.30
C ALA A 68 -3.69 -11.16 -1.78
N VAL A 69 -2.98 -10.25 -2.48
CA VAL A 69 -3.21 -10.04 -3.91
C VAL A 69 -2.76 -11.22 -4.77
N LEU A 70 -1.72 -11.96 -4.37
CA LEU A 70 -1.29 -13.18 -5.06
C LEU A 70 -2.36 -14.28 -4.92
N GLY A 71 -2.91 -14.44 -3.71
CA GLY A 71 -4.03 -15.36 -3.49
C GLY A 71 -5.30 -14.92 -4.23
N HIS A 72 -5.58 -13.61 -4.29
CA HIS A 72 -6.67 -13.04 -5.07
C HIS A 72 -6.53 -13.38 -6.56
N LEU A 73 -5.33 -13.18 -7.13
CA LEU A 73 -5.03 -13.52 -8.52
C LEU A 73 -5.31 -15.00 -8.78
N TYR A 74 -4.73 -15.89 -7.98
CA TYR A 74 -4.86 -17.33 -8.15
C TYR A 74 -6.33 -17.78 -8.13
N LEU A 75 -7.10 -17.32 -7.15
CA LEU A 75 -8.51 -17.69 -7.02
C LEU A 75 -9.40 -17.07 -8.10
N MET A 76 -9.10 -15.86 -8.56
CA MET A 76 -9.85 -15.23 -9.65
C MET A 76 -9.53 -15.90 -10.99
N TYR A 77 -8.27 -16.27 -11.24
CA TYR A 77 -7.86 -17.01 -12.42
C TYR A 77 -8.69 -18.28 -12.62
N ILE A 78 -8.77 -19.12 -11.58
CA ILE A 78 -9.49 -20.40 -11.67
C ILE A 78 -11.03 -20.27 -11.66
N THR A 79 -11.59 -19.11 -11.25
CA THR A 79 -13.06 -18.97 -11.11
C THR A 79 -13.71 -18.02 -12.10
N LYS A 80 -12.96 -17.09 -12.71
CA LYS A 80 -13.50 -16.00 -13.53
C LYS A 80 -12.63 -15.58 -14.72
N GLY A 81 -11.35 -15.95 -14.75
CA GLY A 81 -10.39 -15.40 -15.70
C GLY A 81 -9.60 -14.20 -15.16
N LEU A 82 -8.75 -13.62 -16.01
CA LEU A 82 -7.82 -12.55 -15.64
C LEU A 82 -8.29 -11.21 -16.15
N SER A 83 -8.24 -10.21 -15.28
CA SER A 83 -8.47 -8.84 -15.71
C SER A 83 -7.13 -8.18 -16.07
N ILE A 84 -6.98 -7.65 -17.28
CA ILE A 84 -5.80 -6.87 -17.71
C ILE A 84 -5.47 -5.76 -16.70
N PRO A 85 -6.42 -4.88 -16.28
CA PRO A 85 -6.12 -3.86 -15.29
C PRO A 85 -5.76 -4.45 -13.91
N GLY A 86 -6.26 -5.65 -13.58
CA GLY A 86 -5.87 -6.36 -12.36
C GLY A 86 -4.42 -6.86 -12.41
N LEU A 87 -3.99 -7.38 -13.56
CA LEU A 87 -2.63 -7.87 -13.76
C LEU A 87 -1.62 -6.72 -13.74
N THR A 88 -1.93 -5.59 -14.38
CA THR A 88 -1.08 -4.39 -14.33
C THR A 88 -0.94 -3.85 -12.91
N ALA A 89 -2.04 -3.78 -12.13
CA ALA A 89 -2.00 -3.40 -10.72
C ALA A 89 -1.13 -4.36 -9.90
N LEU A 90 -1.27 -5.67 -10.11
CA LEU A 90 -0.46 -6.68 -9.42
C LEU A 90 1.04 -6.51 -9.71
N ILE A 91 1.42 -6.34 -10.98
CA ILE A 91 2.83 -6.16 -11.37
C ILE A 91 3.42 -4.94 -10.65
N VAL A 92 2.71 -3.80 -10.67
CA VAL A 92 3.17 -2.60 -9.96
C VAL A 92 3.26 -2.84 -8.46
N MET A 93 2.29 -3.54 -7.86
CA MET A 93 2.32 -3.90 -6.44
C MET A 93 3.52 -4.77 -6.07
N ILE A 94 3.86 -5.76 -6.90
CA ILE A 94 5.05 -6.61 -6.72
C ILE A 94 6.32 -5.75 -6.79
N VAL A 95 6.45 -4.87 -7.80
CA VAL A 95 7.61 -3.97 -7.92
C VAL A 95 7.73 -3.05 -6.70
N VAL A 96 6.62 -2.48 -6.22
CA VAL A 96 6.60 -1.65 -5.00
C VAL A 96 7.05 -2.44 -3.78
N ALA A 97 6.57 -3.68 -3.61
CA ALA A 97 6.95 -4.55 -2.50
C ALA A 97 8.44 -4.92 -2.57
N LEU A 98 8.95 -5.29 -3.75
CA LEU A 98 10.36 -5.59 -3.98
C LEU A 98 11.25 -4.38 -3.69
N LEU A 99 10.85 -3.17 -4.12
CA LEU A 99 11.57 -1.94 -3.76
C LEU A 99 11.58 -1.69 -2.26
N GLY A 100 10.48 -2.01 -1.55
CA GLY A 100 10.42 -1.94 -0.10
C GLY A 100 11.40 -2.90 0.59
N ILE A 101 11.47 -4.14 0.11
CA ILE A 101 12.42 -5.16 0.59
C ILE A 101 13.86 -4.73 0.29
N TYR A 102 14.14 -4.33 -0.95
CA TYR A 102 15.45 -3.83 -1.40
C TYR A 102 15.91 -2.64 -0.55
N GLY A 103 15.03 -1.66 -0.33
CA GLY A 103 15.35 -0.48 0.45
C GLY A 103 15.64 -0.78 1.93
N PHE A 104 14.91 -1.74 2.52
CA PHE A 104 15.07 -2.12 3.91
C PHE A 104 16.29 -3.02 4.15
N PHE A 105 16.50 -4.05 3.33
CA PHE A 105 17.53 -5.06 3.57
C PHE A 105 18.86 -4.74 2.88
N ILE A 106 18.83 -4.23 1.64
CA ILE A 106 19.99 -4.12 0.76
C ILE A 106 20.56 -2.70 0.78
N ASN A 107 19.81 -1.70 0.27
CA ASN A 107 20.36 -0.36 0.09
C ASN A 107 20.52 0.38 1.43
N ARG A 108 19.52 0.27 2.33
CA ARG A 108 19.46 0.92 3.65
C ARG A 108 19.54 2.47 3.64
N ASN A 109 19.87 3.10 2.51
CA ASN A 109 19.87 4.54 2.35
C ASN A 109 18.44 5.08 2.19
N MET A 110 17.87 5.60 3.29
CA MET A 110 16.52 6.16 3.34
C MET A 110 16.35 7.51 2.64
N ARG A 111 17.34 7.93 1.83
CA ARG A 111 17.30 9.13 0.98
C ARG A 111 17.63 8.84 -0.50
N GLY A 112 17.86 7.58 -0.85
CA GLY A 112 18.22 7.17 -2.21
C GLY A 112 17.07 7.25 -3.23
N HIS A 113 17.42 7.09 -4.50
CA HIS A 113 16.47 7.10 -5.62
C HIS A 113 15.37 6.03 -5.49
N TRP A 114 15.69 4.85 -4.94
CA TRP A 114 14.72 3.77 -4.74
C TRP A 114 13.49 4.21 -3.93
N LEU A 115 13.67 5.08 -2.93
CA LEU A 115 12.55 5.55 -2.10
C LEU A 115 11.63 6.51 -2.87
N LYS A 116 12.20 7.33 -3.76
CA LYS A 116 11.42 8.19 -4.67
C LYS A 116 10.58 7.33 -5.61
N ILE A 117 11.20 6.32 -6.23
CA ILE A 117 10.52 5.39 -7.14
C ILE A 117 9.44 4.60 -6.40
N HIS A 118 9.75 4.02 -5.23
CA HIS A 118 8.79 3.31 -4.38
C HIS A 118 7.57 4.17 -4.05
N ARG A 119 7.78 5.45 -3.72
CA ARG A 119 6.68 6.39 -3.47
C ARG A 119 5.86 6.69 -4.72
N ILE A 120 6.49 7.03 -5.84
CA ILE A 120 5.78 7.35 -7.09
C ILE A 120 4.95 6.14 -7.55
N LEU A 121 5.54 4.95 -7.58
CA LEU A 121 4.85 3.72 -7.94
C LEU A 121 3.72 3.38 -6.96
N SER A 122 3.90 3.67 -5.65
CA SER A 122 2.82 3.52 -4.69
C SER A 122 1.64 4.40 -5.09
N PHE A 123 1.83 5.68 -5.43
CA PHE A 123 0.71 6.52 -5.88
C PHE A 123 0.09 6.07 -7.21
N ILE A 124 0.90 5.63 -8.16
CA ILE A 124 0.41 5.05 -9.43
C ILE A 124 -0.46 3.81 -9.16
N LEU A 125 -0.08 2.98 -8.19
CA LEU A 125 -0.83 1.79 -7.83
C LEU A 125 -2.25 2.11 -7.34
N ILE A 126 -2.46 3.25 -6.67
CA ILE A 126 -3.81 3.70 -6.28
C ILE A 126 -4.68 3.85 -7.53
N ALA A 127 -4.18 4.56 -8.55
CA ALA A 127 -4.91 4.79 -9.79
C ALA A 127 -5.21 3.46 -10.50
N LEU A 128 -4.26 2.52 -10.54
CA LEU A 128 -4.45 1.21 -11.15
C LEU A 128 -5.47 0.34 -10.40
N ILE A 129 -5.47 0.37 -9.06
CA ILE A 129 -6.47 -0.33 -8.24
C ILE A 129 -7.87 0.24 -8.51
N LEU A 130 -8.01 1.57 -8.50
CA LEU A 130 -9.30 2.21 -8.80
C LEU A 130 -9.77 1.88 -10.22
N PHE A 131 -8.86 1.94 -11.20
CA PHE A 131 -9.14 1.58 -12.57
C PHE A 131 -9.57 0.11 -12.69
N HIS A 132 -8.89 -0.82 -12.02
CA HIS A 132 -9.32 -2.22 -11.96
C HIS A 132 -10.72 -2.37 -11.34
N LEU A 133 -11.03 -1.69 -10.24
CA LEU A 133 -12.34 -1.79 -9.60
C LEU A 133 -13.50 -1.35 -10.53
N LEU A 134 -13.26 -0.32 -11.35
CA LEU A 134 -14.22 0.20 -12.33
C LEU A 134 -14.33 -0.67 -13.60
N PHE A 135 -13.20 -1.14 -14.13
CA PHE A 135 -13.13 -1.76 -15.46
C PHE A 135 -12.93 -3.28 -15.46
N LYS A 136 -12.88 -3.94 -14.30
CA LYS A 136 -12.66 -5.40 -14.18
C LYS A 136 -13.62 -6.29 -14.98
N LYS A 137 -14.79 -5.79 -15.39
CA LYS A 137 -15.77 -6.56 -16.17
C LYS A 137 -15.56 -6.44 -17.69
N PHE A 138 -14.91 -5.38 -18.16
CA PHE A 138 -14.80 -5.06 -19.59
C PHE A 138 -13.50 -5.58 -20.23
N LEU A 139 -12.49 -5.89 -19.42
CA LEU A 139 -11.16 -6.30 -19.86
C LEU A 139 -10.77 -7.62 -19.19
N ILE A 140 -11.62 -8.64 -19.36
CA ILE A 140 -11.36 -10.01 -18.90
C ILE A 140 -10.80 -10.81 -20.09
N ILE A 141 -9.72 -11.55 -19.85
CA ILE A 141 -9.12 -12.56 -20.73
C ILE A 141 -9.23 -13.91 -20.03
#